data_AF-A0A6G7CJD0-F1
#
_entry.id   AF-A0A6G7CJD0-F1
#
_cell.length_a   1.000
_cell.length_b   1.000
_cell.length_c   1.000
_cell.angle_alpha   90.00
_cell.angle_beta   90.00
_cell.angle_gamma   90.00
#
_symmetry.space_group_name_H-M   'P 1'
#
loop_
_entity.id
_entity.type
_entity.pdbx_description
1 polymer ?
#
loop_
_entity_poly.entity_id
_entity_poly.type
_entity_poly.pdbx_seq_one_letter_code
_entity_poly.pdbx_strand_id
1 'polypeptide(L)' 'MFKGLLIITIALQLLMALTQVGWIRSVAELSAFLLVVLLSFSIKPVQINKP' A
#
# COMPACT_ATOMS: atom_id res chain seq x y z
N MET A 1 -2.14 8.95 -12.46
CA MET A 1 -2.57 9.60 -11.19
C MET A 1 -2.81 8.58 -10.07
N PHE A 2 -3.61 7.52 -10.28
CA PHE A 2 -3.96 6.55 -9.22
C PHE A 2 -2.79 5.84 -8.51
N LYS A 3 -1.71 5.47 -9.23
CA LYS A 3 -0.56 4.77 -8.62
C LYS A 3 0.19 5.63 -7.59
N GLY A 4 0.37 6.92 -7.88
CA GLY A 4 1.01 7.86 -6.96
C GLY A 4 0.17 8.09 -5.71
N LEU A 5 -1.15 8.22 -5.88
CA LEU A 5 -2.08 8.38 -4.77
C LEU A 5 -2.06 7.14 -3.84
N LEU A 6 -2.07 5.93 -4.41
CA LEU A 6 -1.96 4.67 -3.68
C LEU A 6 -0.70 4.59 -2.82
N ILE A 7 0.46 4.95 -3.39
CA ILE A 7 1.73 4.94 -2.66
C ILE A 7 1.71 5.94 -1.50
N ILE A 8 1.16 7.15 -1.72
CA ILE A 8 1.01 8.17 -0.68
C ILE A 8 0.08 7.67 0.43
N THR A 9 -1.03 7.02 0.09
CA THR A 9 -1.95 6.45 1.09
C THR A 9 -1.29 5.34 1.92
N ILE A 10 -0.50 4.46 1.30
CA ILE A 10 0.27 3.43 2.03
C ILE A 10 1.26 4.08 3.00
N ALA A 11 2.00 5.11 2.55
CA ALA A 11 2.93 5.83 3.41
C ALA A 11 2.22 6.49 4.62
N LEU A 12 1.03 7.05 4.40
CA LEU A 12 0.23 7.67 5.46
C LEU A 12 -0.29 6.64 6.46
N GLN A 13 -0.72 5.46 6.01
CA GLN A 13 -1.12 4.34 6.88
C GLN A 13 0.05 3.88 7.77
N LEU A 14 1.26 3.78 7.20
CA LEU A 14 2.46 3.43 7.97
C LEU A 14 2.82 4.52 8.98
N LEU A 15 2.67 5.80 8.62
CA LEU A 15 2.87 6.92 9.56
C LEU A 15 1.85 6.89 10.71
N MET A 16 0.59 6.56 10.42
CA MET A 16 -0.44 6.36 11.43
C MET A 16 -0.10 5.19 12.36
N ALA A 17 0.41 4.08 11.81
CA ALA A 17 0.84 2.94 12.61
C ALA A 17 2.03 3.26 13.54
N LEU A 18 2.90 4.20 13.16
CA LEU A 18 4.02 4.66 13.99
C LEU A 18 3.62 5.66 15.07
N THR A 19 2.56 6.43 14.85
CA THR A 19 2.14 7.53 15.75
C THR A 19 0.99 7.16 16.69
N GLN A 20 0.18 6.18 16.31
CA GLN A 20 -0.99 5.74 17.07
C GLN A 20 -0.71 4.43 17.81
N VAL A 21 -1.50 4.17 18.85
CA VAL A 21 -1.41 2.96 19.69
C VAL A 21 -2.75 2.25 19.79
N GLY A 22 -2.71 0.95 20.09
CA GLY A 22 -3.90 0.13 20.26
C GLY A 22 -4.60 -0.18 18.93
N TRP A 23 -5.93 -0.18 18.94
CA TRP A 23 -6.75 -0.64 17.81
C TRP A 23 -6.53 0.18 16.53
N ILE A 24 -6.27 1.48 16.65
CA ILE A 24 -6.04 2.38 15.51
C ILE A 24 -4.77 1.96 14.76
N ARG A 25 -3.71 1.57 15.49
CA ARG A 25 -2.49 1.02 14.89
C ARG A 25 -2.78 -0.26 14.12
N SER A 26 -3.53 -1.20 14.72
CA SER A 26 -3.87 -2.46 14.07
C SER A 26 -4.70 -2.28 12.79
N VAL A 27 -5.62 -1.32 12.78
CA VAL A 27 -6.39 -0.96 11.57
C VAL A 27 -5.49 -0.33 10.50
N ALA A 28 -4.56 0.53 10.91
CA ALA A 28 -3.61 1.15 9.99
C ALA A 28 -2.65 0.13 9.36
N GLU A 29 -2.13 -0.80 10.15
CA GLU A 29 -1.29 -1.92 9.69
C GLU A 29 -2.05 -2.83 8.71
N LEU A 30 -3.28 -3.22 9.06
CA LEU A 30 -4.11 -4.08 8.22
C LEU A 30 -4.45 -3.41 6.88
N SER A 31 -4.83 -2.13 6.91
CA SER A 31 -5.18 -1.40 5.70
C SER A 31 -3.95 -1.09 4.83
N ALA A 32 -2.79 -0.77 5.43
CA ALA A 32 -1.53 -0.69 4.70
C ALA A 32 -1.22 -2.02 3.98
N PHE A 33 -1.36 -3.14 4.68
CA PHE A 33 -1.14 -4.47 4.12
C PHE A 33 -2.07 -4.76 2.92
N LEU A 34 -3.37 -4.52 3.08
CA LEU A 34 -4.34 -4.72 2.01
C LEU A 34 -4.05 -3.84 0.79
N LEU A 35 -3.66 -2.57 0.99
CA LEU A 35 -3.29 -1.67 -0.11
C LEU A 35 -2.04 -2.16 -0.85
N VAL A 36 -1.05 -2.72 -0.16
CA VAL A 36 0.14 -3.32 -0.80
C VAL A 36 -0.21 -4.58 -1.60
N VAL A 37 -1.11 -5.42 -1.09
CA VAL A 37 -1.62 -6.60 -1.82
C VAL A 37 -2.35 -6.16 -3.09
N LEU A 38 -3.23 -5.17 -2.98
CA LEU A 38 -4.00 -4.63 -4.09
C LEU A 38 -3.08 -3.95 -5.13
N LEU A 39 -2.04 -3.26 -4.66
CA LEU A 39 -0.99 -2.70 -5.53
C LEU A 39 -0.24 -3.81 -6.27
N SER A 40 0.12 -4.90 -5.58
CA SER A 40 0.79 -6.06 -6.18
C SER A 40 -0.04 -6.70 -7.28
N PHE A 41 -1.37 -6.83 -7.09
CA PHE A 41 -2.27 -7.29 -8.14
C PHE A 41 -2.45 -6.28 -9.28
N SER A 42 -2.38 -4.98 -8.98
CA SER A 42 -2.51 -3.93 -9.99
C SER A 42 -1.25 -3.76 -10.86
N ILE A 43 -0.09 -4.27 -10.41
CA ILE A 43 1.13 -4.26 -11.22
C ILE A 43 1.02 -5.39 -12.24
N LYS A 44 0.62 -5.04 -13.47
CA LYS A 44 0.72 -5.99 -14.59
C LYS A 44 2.18 -6.41 -14.74
N PRO A 45 2.47 -7.72 -14.92
CA PRO A 45 3.83 -8.15 -15.22
C PRO A 45 4.28 -7.42 -16.48
N VAL A 46 5.43 -6.73 -16.38
CA VAL A 46 6.10 -6.17 -17.56
C VAL A 46 6.33 -7.34 -18.50
N GLN A 47 5.58 -7.36 -19.62
CA GLN A 47 5.89 -8.25 -20.72
C GLN A 47 7.23 -7.76 -21.28
N ILE A 48 8.31 -8.36 -20.78
CA ILE A 48 9.62 -8.24 -21.39
C ILE A 48 9.47 -8.97 -22.73
N ASN A 49 9.06 -8.24 -23.75
CA ASN A 49 9.04 -8.70 -25.13
C ASN A 49 10.51 -8.98 -25.49
N LYS A 50 10.93 -10.22 -25.32
CA LYS A 50 12.21 -10.69 -25.82
C LYS A 50 12.17 -10.58 -27.36
N PRO A 51 13.28 -10.14 -27.97
CA PRO A 51 13.38 -9.91 -29.42
C PRO A 51 13.17 -11.19 -30.23
#